data_AF-A0A3Q1GU75-F1
#
_entry.id   AF-A0A3Q1GU75-F1
#
_cell.length_a   1.000
_cell.length_b   1.000
_cell.length_c   1.000
_cell.angle_alpha   90.00
_cell.angle_beta   90.00
_cell.angle_gamma   90.00
#
_symmetry.space_group_name_H-M   'P 1'
#
loop_
_entity.id
_entity.type
_entity.pdbx_description
1 polymer ?
#
loop_
_entity_poly.entity_id
_entity_poly.type
_entity_poly.pdbx_seq_one_letter_code
_entity_poly.pdbx_strand_id
1 'polypeptide(L)'
;MGRVHKGVRDQGRYLNSRPTIQRPEVFFLPDLPSAPFFSREVQRHDVELLEQSFPALLAEFESIYHQPPARSGSSLPPGWKVNSTPRGQWWTYYLVNQGTPLVLNVRRCPRAWRVLGQLRTFIANNVFGNACFSVLTPGALITEHYGPTNVRLRCHLGLRVPPSCELVVGGEPQCWSEGSCLLFDDSFLHRAFHEGGAEDGPRVVFMVDLWHPNVAAAERQALDYIFTPDTDPYP
;
A
#
# COMPACT_ATOMS: atom_id res chain seq x y z
N MET A 1 21.58 1.09 -14.72
CA MET A 1 21.22 2.50 -15.01
C MET A 1 20.52 2.72 -16.36
N GLY A 2 20.72 1.88 -17.38
CA GLY A 2 20.09 2.08 -18.70
C GLY A 2 18.55 2.20 -18.67
N ARG A 3 17.86 1.40 -17.85
CA ARG A 3 16.39 1.45 -17.72
C ARG A 3 15.89 2.72 -17.05
N VAL A 4 16.54 3.17 -15.96
CA VAL A 4 16.18 4.43 -15.27
C VAL A 4 16.37 5.61 -16.21
N HIS A 5 17.50 5.70 -16.92
CA HIS A 5 17.73 6.76 -17.91
C HIS A 5 16.66 6.75 -19.02
N LYS A 6 16.30 5.57 -19.53
CA LYS A 6 15.23 5.41 -20.53
C LYS A 6 13.85 5.82 -19.97
N GLY A 7 13.54 5.41 -18.74
CA GLY A 7 12.30 5.76 -18.05
C GLY A 7 12.15 7.26 -17.80
N VAL A 8 13.25 7.96 -17.45
CA VAL A 8 13.25 9.42 -17.30
C VAL A 8 13.13 10.12 -18.66
N ARG A 9 13.88 9.68 -19.68
CA ARG A 9 13.92 10.32 -21.01
C ARG A 9 12.61 10.18 -21.78
N ASP A 10 12.00 8.99 -21.75
CA ASP A 10 10.87 8.65 -22.62
C ASP A 10 9.53 8.65 -21.86
N GLN A 11 9.46 9.34 -20.72
CA GLN A 11 8.37 9.14 -19.76
C GLN A 11 7.00 9.55 -20.31
N GLY A 12 6.95 10.66 -21.06
CA GLY A 12 5.75 11.10 -21.75
C GLY A 12 5.22 10.10 -22.77
N ARG A 13 6.06 9.22 -23.32
CA ARG A 13 5.63 8.15 -24.21
C ARG A 13 4.96 7.03 -23.43
N TYR A 14 5.57 6.57 -22.33
CA TYR A 14 5.03 5.48 -21.52
C TYR A 14 3.71 5.84 -20.84
N LEU A 15 3.54 7.10 -20.41
CA LEU A 15 2.30 7.57 -19.78
C LEU A 15 1.15 7.75 -20.79
N ASN A 16 1.43 8.12 -22.04
CA ASN A 16 0.40 8.52 -23.01
C ASN A 16 0.10 7.48 -24.11
N SER A 17 0.97 6.51 -24.38
CA SER A 17 0.92 5.73 -25.63
C SER A 17 0.47 4.27 -25.49
N ARG A 18 -0.27 3.89 -24.45
CA ARG A 18 -0.76 2.51 -24.31
C ARG A 18 -2.16 2.44 -23.64
N PRO A 19 -3.19 1.88 -24.31
CA PRO A 19 -4.35 1.34 -23.62
C PRO A 19 -3.93 0.02 -22.97
N THR A 20 -3.15 0.11 -21.90
CA THR A 20 -2.74 -1.03 -21.09
C THR A 20 -3.48 -1.01 -19.77
N ILE A 21 -3.86 -2.20 -19.31
CA ILE A 21 -4.35 -2.42 -17.94
C ILE A 21 -3.31 -2.02 -16.88
N GLN A 22 -2.08 -1.66 -17.26
CA GLN A 22 -1.04 -1.09 -16.42
C GLN A 22 -0.68 0.32 -16.90
N ARG A 23 -0.84 1.33 -16.06
CA ARG A 23 -0.60 2.74 -16.41
C ARG A 23 -0.28 3.56 -15.16
N PRO A 24 0.93 3.47 -14.61
CA PRO A 24 1.28 4.27 -13.43
C PRO A 24 1.23 5.76 -13.74
N GLU A 25 0.88 6.56 -12.74
CA GLU A 25 0.58 7.98 -12.94
C GLU A 25 1.84 8.88 -12.95
N VAL A 26 2.93 8.44 -12.33
CA VAL A 26 4.13 9.27 -12.12
C VAL A 26 5.33 8.70 -12.88
N PHE A 27 5.72 7.46 -12.58
CA PHE A 27 6.96 6.88 -13.11
C PHE A 27 6.81 5.43 -13.59
N PHE A 28 7.22 5.15 -14.83
CA PHE A 28 7.28 3.81 -15.38
C PHE A 28 8.72 3.41 -15.69
N LEU A 29 9.22 2.38 -15.01
CA LEU A 29 10.51 1.78 -15.34
C LEU A 29 10.31 0.75 -16.47
N PRO A 30 10.88 0.96 -17.66
CA PRO A 30 10.71 0.06 -18.79
C PRO A 30 11.37 -1.29 -18.54
N ASP A 31 10.87 -2.33 -19.21
CA ASP A 31 11.49 -3.66 -19.25
C ASP A 31 11.56 -4.34 -17.85
N LEU A 32 10.66 -3.95 -16.93
CA LEU A 32 10.34 -4.73 -15.74
C LEU A 32 9.32 -5.81 -16.08
N PRO A 33 9.55 -7.09 -15.73
CA PRO A 33 8.52 -8.11 -15.76
C PRO A 33 7.35 -7.71 -14.87
N SER A 34 6.14 -7.79 -15.39
CA SER A 34 4.92 -7.29 -14.74
C SER A 34 3.86 -8.37 -14.70
N ALA A 35 3.16 -8.48 -13.57
CA ALA A 35 1.97 -9.30 -13.40
C ALA A 35 1.03 -8.57 -12.41
N PRO A 36 -0.30 -8.77 -12.48
CA PRO A 36 -1.21 -8.17 -11.51
C PRO A 36 -0.90 -8.63 -10.08
N PHE A 37 -0.66 -9.93 -9.89
CA PHE A 37 -0.31 -10.55 -8.62
C PHE A 37 1.03 -11.26 -8.67
N PHE A 38 1.69 -11.32 -7.52
CA PHE A 38 2.99 -11.97 -7.36
C PHE A 38 2.91 -13.05 -6.28
N SER A 39 3.61 -14.17 -6.53
CA SER A 39 3.80 -15.21 -5.51
C SER A 39 4.62 -14.69 -4.33
N ARG A 40 4.25 -15.10 -3.12
CA ARG A 40 5.02 -14.83 -1.88
C ARG A 40 6.51 -15.13 -2.01
N GLU A 41 6.87 -16.08 -2.86
CA GLU A 41 8.24 -16.53 -3.09
C GLU A 41 9.18 -15.42 -3.57
N VAL A 42 8.67 -14.45 -4.32
CA VAL A 42 9.51 -13.37 -4.88
C VAL A 42 9.96 -12.36 -3.81
N GLN A 43 9.30 -12.34 -2.64
CA GLN A 43 9.60 -11.49 -1.49
C GLN A 43 9.61 -12.30 -0.18
N ARG A 44 10.03 -13.57 -0.25
CA ARG A 44 9.88 -14.57 0.83
C ARG A 44 10.21 -14.03 2.22
N HIS A 45 11.37 -13.40 2.39
CA HIS A 45 11.83 -12.92 3.70
C HIS A 45 10.88 -11.87 4.29
N ASP A 46 10.51 -10.86 3.50
CA ASP A 46 9.66 -9.76 3.96
C ASP A 46 8.24 -10.25 4.25
N VAL A 47 7.73 -11.17 3.42
CA VAL A 47 6.43 -11.82 3.63
C VAL A 47 6.42 -12.65 4.91
N GLU A 48 7.39 -13.54 5.09
CA GLU A 48 7.47 -14.39 6.29
C GLU A 48 7.58 -13.55 7.57
N LEU A 49 8.36 -12.47 7.55
CA LEU A 49 8.48 -11.55 8.67
C LEU A 49 7.16 -10.83 8.99
N LEU A 50 6.44 -10.35 7.97
CA LEU A 50 5.13 -9.71 8.15
C LEU A 50 4.10 -10.69 8.72
N GLU A 51 4.00 -11.89 8.15
CA GLU A 51 3.07 -12.93 8.61
C GLU A 51 3.37 -13.36 10.05
N GLN A 52 4.65 -13.56 10.41
CA GLN A 52 5.06 -13.87 11.80
C GLN A 52 4.75 -12.72 12.77
N SER A 53 4.74 -11.49 12.28
CA SER A 53 4.46 -10.29 13.08
C SER A 53 2.96 -9.99 13.22
N PHE A 54 2.08 -10.76 12.58
CA PHE A 54 0.63 -10.56 12.57
C PHE A 54 0.04 -10.29 13.96
N PRO A 55 0.31 -11.09 15.03
CA PRO A 55 -0.30 -10.84 16.34
C PRO A 55 0.09 -9.49 16.93
N ALA A 56 1.35 -9.07 16.74
CA ALA A 56 1.85 -7.80 17.23
C ALA A 56 1.26 -6.60 16.47
N LEU A 57 1.10 -6.74 15.15
CA LEU A 57 0.50 -5.72 14.29
C LEU A 57 -1.00 -5.56 14.56
N LEU A 58 -1.71 -6.68 14.73
CA LEU A 58 -3.13 -6.68 15.10
C LEU A 58 -3.34 -6.01 16.46
N ALA A 59 -2.55 -6.35 17.47
CA ALA A 59 -2.66 -5.75 18.80
C ALA A 59 -2.38 -4.23 18.79
N GLU A 60 -1.45 -3.76 17.97
CA GLU A 60 -1.21 -2.31 17.83
C GLU A 60 -2.35 -1.62 17.10
N PHE A 61 -2.88 -2.21 16.02
CA PHE A 61 -4.07 -1.71 15.35
C PHE A 61 -5.24 -1.55 16.34
N GLU A 62 -5.52 -2.58 17.16
CA GLU A 62 -6.61 -2.56 18.14
C GLU A 62 -6.44 -1.48 19.21
N SER A 63 -5.20 -1.12 19.54
CA SER A 63 -4.91 -0.04 20.49
C SER A 63 -5.15 1.37 19.93
N ILE A 64 -5.08 1.54 18.61
CA ILE A 64 -5.24 2.84 17.93
C ILE A 64 -6.57 3.01 17.20
N TYR A 65 -7.29 1.91 16.98
CA TYR A 65 -8.57 1.89 16.29
C TYR A 65 -9.71 1.72 17.28
N HIS A 66 -10.54 2.76 17.36
CA HIS A 66 -11.82 2.71 18.03
C HIS A 66 -12.87 3.07 16.99
N GLN A 67 -13.83 2.18 16.76
CA GLN A 67 -14.88 2.40 15.78
C GLN A 67 -15.61 3.71 16.13
N PRO A 68 -15.64 4.70 15.22
CA PRO A 68 -16.32 5.95 15.50
C PRO A 68 -17.82 5.68 15.67
N PRO A 69 -18.48 6.31 16.66
CA PRO A 69 -19.91 6.14 16.86
C PRO A 69 -20.67 6.57 15.59
N ALA A 70 -21.75 5.87 15.26
CA ALA A 70 -22.56 6.08 14.05
C ALA A 70 -23.22 7.47 13.93
N ARG A 71 -22.96 8.39 14.87
CA ARG A 71 -23.45 9.77 14.82
C ARG A 71 -22.61 10.60 13.85
N SER A 72 -23.32 11.23 12.91
CA SER A 72 -22.77 12.22 12.00
C SER A 72 -21.97 13.28 12.77
N GLY A 73 -20.69 13.45 12.43
CA GLY A 73 -19.82 14.50 12.97
C GLY A 73 -18.75 14.08 13.98
N SER A 74 -18.62 12.79 14.34
CA SER A 74 -17.46 12.36 15.15
C SER A 74 -16.18 12.36 14.31
N SER A 75 -15.14 13.04 14.78
CA SER A 75 -13.82 13.00 14.14
C SER A 75 -13.13 11.67 14.45
N LEU A 76 -12.36 11.17 13.47
CA LEU A 76 -11.51 10.00 13.72
C LEU A 76 -10.47 10.32 14.80
N PRO A 77 -9.99 9.31 15.54
CA PRO A 77 -8.88 9.49 16.46
C PRO A 77 -7.66 10.14 15.76
N PRO A 78 -6.82 10.90 16.50
CA PRO A 78 -5.65 11.54 15.92
C PRO A 78 -4.72 10.55 15.19
N GLY A 79 -4.28 10.94 13.99
CA GLY A 79 -3.35 10.17 13.15
C GLY A 79 -4.02 9.40 12.01
N TRP A 80 -5.35 9.27 12.03
CA TRP A 80 -6.13 8.70 10.93
C TRP A 80 -6.41 9.74 9.84
N LYS A 81 -6.25 9.35 8.57
CA LYS A 81 -6.62 10.11 7.38
C LYS A 81 -7.84 9.50 6.71
N VAL A 82 -8.78 10.34 6.31
CA VAL A 82 -9.94 9.95 5.49
C VAL A 82 -9.56 10.03 4.01
N ASN A 83 -9.83 8.96 3.27
CA ASN A 83 -9.68 8.92 1.82
C ASN A 83 -11.06 9.05 1.16
N SER A 84 -11.09 9.67 -0.01
CA SER A 84 -12.33 9.85 -0.76
C SER A 84 -12.78 8.52 -1.38
N THR A 85 -14.03 8.15 -1.12
CA THR A 85 -14.70 7.00 -1.73
C THR A 85 -16.12 7.39 -2.15
N PRO A 86 -16.63 6.93 -3.31
CA PRO A 86 -18.01 7.21 -3.70
C PRO A 86 -19.06 6.61 -2.75
N ARG A 87 -18.71 5.52 -2.05
CA ARG A 87 -19.58 4.83 -1.08
C ARG A 87 -18.75 4.32 0.09
N GLY A 88 -19.38 4.24 1.26
CA GLY A 88 -18.75 3.81 2.51
C GLY A 88 -17.57 4.69 2.92
N GLN A 89 -16.70 4.17 3.77
CA GLN A 89 -15.57 4.90 4.33
C GLN A 89 -14.27 4.13 4.14
N TRP A 90 -13.21 4.86 3.80
CA TRP A 90 -11.84 4.35 3.74
C TRP A 90 -10.91 5.23 4.56
N TRP A 91 -10.28 4.63 5.58
CA TRP A 91 -9.37 5.33 6.47
C TRP A 91 -8.00 4.70 6.50
N THR A 92 -6.98 5.52 6.70
CA THR A 92 -5.58 5.08 6.75
C THR A 92 -4.84 5.69 7.93
N TYR A 93 -4.02 4.89 8.60
CA TYR A 93 -3.15 5.32 9.68
C TYR A 93 -1.69 5.10 9.26
N TYR A 94 -1.08 6.15 8.69
CA TYR A 94 0.27 6.06 8.13
C TYR A 94 1.33 6.03 9.23
N LEU A 95 2.24 5.06 9.15
CA LEU A 95 3.52 5.07 9.85
C LEU A 95 4.58 5.73 8.96
N VAL A 96 4.54 5.45 7.66
CA VAL A 96 5.32 6.13 6.62
C VAL A 96 4.39 6.51 5.50
N ASN A 97 4.40 7.78 5.10
CA ASN A 97 3.65 8.30 3.97
C ASN A 97 4.62 8.94 2.98
N GLN A 98 4.68 8.42 1.76
CA GLN A 98 5.57 8.90 0.70
C GLN A 98 7.03 9.03 1.17
N GLY A 99 7.53 8.00 1.86
CA GLY A 99 8.90 7.95 2.38
C GLY A 99 9.18 8.83 3.59
N THR A 100 8.17 9.53 4.13
CA THR A 100 8.31 10.34 5.35
C THR A 100 7.65 9.64 6.54
N PRO A 101 8.40 9.30 7.61
CA PRO A 101 7.83 8.74 8.83
C PRO A 101 6.95 9.73 9.60
N LEU A 102 5.75 9.31 10.00
CA LEU A 102 4.87 10.10 10.87
C LEU A 102 5.21 9.81 12.33
N VAL A 103 6.09 10.62 12.91
CA VAL A 103 6.70 10.40 14.24
C VAL A 103 5.68 10.09 15.33
N LEU A 104 4.56 10.82 15.40
CA LEU A 104 3.53 10.59 16.42
C LEU A 104 2.84 9.23 16.25
N ASN A 105 2.60 8.81 15.01
CA ASN A 105 1.97 7.53 14.70
C ASN A 105 2.94 6.37 14.98
N VAL A 106 4.20 6.53 14.58
CA VAL A 106 5.29 5.58 14.88
C VAL A 106 5.45 5.35 16.38
N ARG A 107 5.35 6.41 17.20
CA ARG A 107 5.41 6.28 18.67
C ARG A 107 4.26 5.46 19.26
N ARG A 108 3.10 5.43 18.62
CA ARG A 108 1.95 4.61 19.04
C ARG A 108 2.01 3.17 18.54
N CYS A 109 2.82 2.91 17.51
CA CYS A 109 2.99 1.58 16.92
C CYS A 109 4.47 1.16 16.91
N PRO A 110 5.14 1.06 18.09
CA PRO A 110 6.58 0.77 18.17
C PRO A 110 6.97 -0.63 17.66
N ARG A 111 6.07 -1.62 17.72
CA ARG A 111 6.31 -2.97 17.18
C ARG A 111 6.21 -2.95 15.67
N ALA A 112 5.18 -2.33 15.10
CA ALA A 112 5.05 -2.16 13.65
C ALA A 112 6.26 -1.42 13.07
N TRP A 113 6.72 -0.36 13.75
CA TRP A 113 7.93 0.35 13.34
C TRP A 113 9.18 -0.53 13.34
N ARG A 114 9.36 -1.37 14.37
CA ARG A 114 10.47 -2.34 14.43
C ARG A 114 10.41 -3.34 13.27
N VAL A 115 9.23 -3.84 12.94
CA VAL A 115 9.02 -4.77 11.82
C VAL A 115 9.42 -4.10 10.50
N LEU A 116 8.97 -2.86 10.26
CA LEU A 116 9.34 -2.11 9.05
C LEU A 116 10.85 -1.95 8.90
N GLY A 117 11.58 -1.72 9.99
CA GLY A 117 13.04 -1.60 10.00
C GLY A 117 13.79 -2.91 9.71
N GLN A 118 13.10 -4.06 9.72
CA GLN A 118 13.67 -5.37 9.44
C GLN A 118 13.35 -5.88 8.02
N LEU A 119 12.44 -5.23 7.30
CA LEU A 119 12.12 -5.57 5.92
C LEU A 119 13.27 -5.17 4.99
N ARG A 120 13.68 -6.08 4.11
CA ARG A 120 14.82 -5.91 3.20
C ARG A 120 14.50 -5.02 2.01
N THR A 121 13.24 -5.01 1.59
CA THR A 121 12.81 -4.30 0.37
C THR A 121 11.83 -3.18 0.65
N PHE A 122 11.55 -2.86 1.91
CA PHE A 122 10.70 -1.73 2.26
C PHE A 122 11.24 -0.42 1.70
N ILE A 123 10.36 0.34 1.05
CA ILE A 123 10.67 1.64 0.48
C ILE A 123 10.50 2.70 1.57
N ALA A 124 11.59 3.00 2.28
CA ALA A 124 11.54 3.87 3.46
C ALA A 124 11.81 5.36 3.18
N ASN A 125 12.56 5.70 2.12
CA ASN A 125 13.06 7.06 1.86
C ASN A 125 12.80 7.49 0.41
N ASN A 126 11.59 7.23 -0.09
CA ASN A 126 11.18 7.53 -1.45
C ASN A 126 9.71 7.89 -1.47
N VAL A 127 9.28 8.85 -2.31
CA VAL A 127 7.86 9.23 -2.43
C VAL A 127 6.94 8.06 -2.80
N PHE A 128 7.48 7.00 -3.40
CA PHE A 128 6.76 5.78 -3.74
C PHE A 128 6.60 4.79 -2.57
N GLY A 129 7.11 5.10 -1.39
CA GLY A 129 7.06 4.23 -0.23
C GLY A 129 5.99 4.60 0.79
N ASN A 130 5.14 3.64 1.18
CA ASN A 130 4.18 3.81 2.26
C ASN A 130 4.15 2.59 3.18
N ALA A 131 3.81 2.83 4.44
CA ALA A 131 3.43 1.80 5.39
C ALA A 131 2.28 2.30 6.26
N CYS A 132 1.14 1.61 6.28
CA CYS A 132 -0.03 2.05 7.04
C CYS A 132 -0.97 0.92 7.42
N PHE A 133 -1.80 1.16 8.44
CA PHE A 133 -3.04 0.39 8.62
C PHE A 133 -4.12 0.99 7.71
N SER A 134 -4.79 0.16 6.92
CA SER A 134 -5.87 0.57 6.02
C SER A 134 -7.17 -0.13 6.41
N VAL A 135 -8.20 0.67 6.68
CA VAL A 135 -9.53 0.24 7.11
C VAL A 135 -10.55 0.56 6.03
N LEU A 136 -11.27 -0.44 5.55
CA LEU A 136 -12.38 -0.29 4.61
C LEU A 136 -13.67 -0.77 5.27
N THR A 137 -14.67 0.09 5.40
CA THR A 137 -15.93 -0.25 6.08
C THR A 137 -16.87 -1.07 5.18
N PRO A 138 -17.85 -1.79 5.75
CA PRO A 138 -18.94 -2.38 4.97
C PRO A 138 -19.60 -1.37 4.02
N GLY A 139 -19.96 -1.83 2.83
CA GLY A 139 -20.55 -1.03 1.75
C GLY A 139 -19.58 -0.10 1.01
N ALA A 140 -18.29 -0.07 1.40
CA ALA A 140 -17.33 0.85 0.80
C ALA A 140 -16.83 0.37 -0.56
N LEU A 141 -16.58 1.34 -1.46
CA LEU A 141 -16.03 1.12 -2.79
C LEU A 141 -14.86 2.07 -3.01
N ILE A 142 -13.70 1.51 -3.30
CA ILE A 142 -12.58 2.24 -3.89
C ILE A 142 -12.67 2.03 -5.40
N THR A 143 -12.84 3.12 -6.16
CA THR A 143 -12.99 3.06 -7.62
C THR A 143 -11.72 2.58 -8.30
N GLU A 144 -11.86 2.22 -9.58
CA GLU A 144 -10.72 1.86 -10.41
C GLU A 144 -9.72 3.01 -10.51
N HIS A 145 -8.46 2.73 -10.19
CA HIS A 145 -7.37 3.70 -10.23
C HIS A 145 -6.04 2.98 -10.47
N TYR A 146 -4.96 3.77 -10.60
CA TYR A 146 -3.61 3.28 -10.78
C TYR A 146 -2.70 3.84 -9.69
N GLY A 147 -1.70 3.06 -9.31
CA GLY A 147 -0.61 3.48 -8.46
C GLY A 147 0.33 4.44 -9.20
N PRO A 148 1.22 5.13 -8.48
CA PRO A 148 2.11 6.13 -9.08
C PRO A 148 3.26 5.49 -9.88
N THR A 149 3.59 4.22 -9.67
CA THR A 149 4.76 3.59 -10.30
C THR A 149 4.69 2.07 -10.34
N ASN A 150 5.36 1.45 -11.33
CA ASN A 150 5.56 -0.01 -11.43
C ASN A 150 6.85 -0.51 -10.74
N VAL A 151 7.62 0.37 -10.10
CA VAL A 151 8.88 0.00 -9.42
C VAL A 151 8.67 -0.61 -8.03
N ARG A 152 7.41 -0.72 -7.59
CA ARG A 152 7.04 -1.28 -6.29
C ARG A 152 6.01 -2.39 -6.45
N LEU A 153 5.99 -3.28 -5.47
CA LEU A 153 4.85 -4.15 -5.19
C LEU A 153 4.19 -3.67 -3.91
N ARG A 154 2.86 -3.67 -3.90
CA ARG A 154 2.07 -3.41 -2.71
C ARG A 154 1.77 -4.73 -2.00
N CYS A 155 2.18 -4.82 -0.74
CA CYS A 155 1.95 -5.98 0.11
C CYS A 155 0.86 -5.65 1.13
N HIS A 156 -0.23 -6.41 1.15
CA HIS A 156 -1.28 -6.34 2.16
C HIS A 156 -1.22 -7.57 3.07
N LEU A 157 -0.87 -7.39 4.34
CA LEU A 157 -1.11 -8.41 5.37
C LEU A 157 -2.54 -8.26 5.89
N GLY A 158 -3.36 -9.30 5.77
CA GLY A 158 -4.72 -9.30 6.33
C GLY A 158 -4.69 -9.30 7.86
N LEU A 159 -5.29 -8.29 8.50
CA LEU A 159 -5.40 -8.18 9.96
C LEU A 159 -6.80 -8.57 10.48
N ARG A 160 -7.84 -8.07 9.81
CA ARG A 160 -9.24 -8.48 9.99
C ARG A 160 -9.89 -8.57 8.63
N VAL A 161 -10.41 -9.74 8.26
CA VAL A 161 -10.92 -9.97 6.91
C VAL A 161 -12.33 -10.57 6.97
N PRO A 162 -13.36 -9.71 7.05
CA PRO A 162 -14.74 -10.18 6.93
C PRO A 162 -15.01 -10.75 5.52
N PRO A 163 -16.09 -11.54 5.35
CA PRO A 163 -16.51 -11.99 4.04
C PRO A 163 -16.88 -10.81 3.11
N SER A 164 -17.07 -11.10 1.82
CA SER A 164 -17.52 -10.12 0.82
C SER A 164 -16.56 -8.94 0.66
N CYS A 165 -15.25 -9.19 0.80
CA CYS A 165 -14.18 -8.23 0.51
C CYS A 165 -13.35 -8.73 -0.67
N GLU A 166 -13.27 -7.93 -1.73
CA GLU A 166 -12.53 -8.29 -2.94
C GLU A 166 -11.60 -7.16 -3.37
N LEU A 167 -10.44 -7.56 -3.88
CA LEU A 167 -9.49 -6.73 -4.62
C LEU A 167 -9.45 -7.24 -6.06
N VAL A 168 -9.67 -6.36 -7.03
CA VAL A 168 -9.49 -6.69 -8.45
C VAL A 168 -8.28 -5.91 -8.95
N VAL A 169 -7.28 -6.60 -9.50
CA VAL A 169 -6.08 -6.00 -10.09
C VAL A 169 -5.90 -6.54 -11.50
N GLY A 170 -5.83 -5.67 -12.51
CA GLY A 170 -5.68 -6.10 -13.90
C GLY A 170 -6.81 -7.00 -14.42
N GLY A 171 -7.99 -6.97 -13.79
CA GLY A 171 -9.12 -7.85 -14.09
C GLY A 171 -9.14 -9.18 -13.33
N GLU A 172 -8.14 -9.46 -12.50
CA GLU A 172 -8.06 -10.67 -11.68
C GLU A 172 -8.57 -10.38 -10.26
N PRO A 173 -9.63 -11.07 -9.78
CA PRO A 173 -10.11 -10.92 -8.42
C PRO A 173 -9.30 -11.75 -7.42
N GLN A 174 -9.07 -11.20 -6.23
CA GLN A 174 -8.46 -11.86 -5.07
C GLN A 174 -9.14 -11.42 -3.78
N CYS A 175 -9.13 -12.30 -2.79
CA CYS A 175 -9.57 -12.02 -1.43
C CYS A 175 -8.37 -11.99 -0.48
N TRP A 176 -8.50 -11.27 0.62
CA TRP A 176 -7.51 -11.32 1.70
C TRP A 176 -7.74 -12.56 2.57
N SER A 177 -6.74 -12.90 3.38
CA SER A 177 -6.87 -13.86 4.47
C SER A 177 -6.12 -13.34 5.67
N GLU A 178 -6.68 -13.53 6.86
CA GLU A 178 -6.03 -13.11 8.09
C GLU A 178 -4.68 -13.82 8.26
N GLY A 179 -3.66 -13.07 8.67
CA GLY A 179 -2.30 -13.58 8.85
C GLY A 179 -1.53 -13.89 7.56
N SER A 180 -2.13 -13.68 6.38
CA SER A 180 -1.48 -13.95 5.09
C SER A 180 -1.20 -12.65 4.32
N CYS A 181 -0.07 -12.61 3.61
CA CYS A 181 0.26 -11.50 2.72
C CYS A 181 -0.30 -11.72 1.30
N LEU A 182 -0.87 -10.66 0.72
CA LEU A 182 -1.25 -10.56 -0.68
C LEU A 182 -0.35 -9.51 -1.37
N LEU A 183 0.39 -9.92 -2.41
CA LEU A 183 1.29 -9.03 -3.16
C LEU A 183 0.75 -8.77 -4.56
N PHE A 184 0.68 -7.50 -4.93
CA PHE A 184 0.18 -7.07 -6.23
C PHE A 184 0.93 -5.83 -6.73
N ASP A 185 0.93 -5.64 -8.04
CA ASP A 185 1.45 -4.43 -8.68
C ASP A 185 0.29 -3.42 -8.82
N ASP A 186 0.30 -2.41 -7.96
CA ASP A 186 -0.75 -1.39 -7.96
C ASP A 186 -0.66 -0.42 -9.15
N SER A 187 0.38 -0.51 -10.00
CA SER A 187 0.40 0.20 -11.28
C SER A 187 -0.56 -0.39 -12.33
N PHE A 188 -1.12 -1.58 -12.08
CA PHE A 188 -2.27 -2.10 -12.80
C PHE A 188 -3.56 -1.43 -12.34
N LEU A 189 -4.55 -1.36 -13.23
CA LEU A 189 -5.89 -0.86 -12.92
C LEU A 189 -6.44 -1.74 -11.80
N HIS A 190 -6.77 -1.13 -10.68
CA HIS A 190 -7.24 -1.86 -9.52
C HIS A 190 -8.36 -1.14 -8.78
N ARG A 191 -9.20 -1.94 -8.15
CA ARG A 191 -10.30 -1.49 -7.30
C ARG A 191 -10.45 -2.43 -6.13
N ALA A 192 -11.03 -1.95 -5.04
CA ALA A 192 -11.35 -2.78 -3.89
C ALA A 192 -12.72 -2.41 -3.35
N PHE A 193 -13.46 -3.40 -2.87
CA PHE A 193 -14.77 -3.18 -2.32
C PHE A 193 -15.06 -4.10 -1.14
N HIS A 194 -16.03 -3.68 -0.34
CA HIS A 194 -16.59 -4.47 0.75
C HIS A 194 -18.10 -4.45 0.63
N GLU A 195 -18.69 -5.56 0.20
CA GLU A 195 -20.13 -5.74 -0.03
C GLU A 195 -20.88 -6.38 1.15
N GLY A 196 -20.23 -6.43 2.32
CA GLY A 196 -20.82 -6.94 3.56
C GLY A 196 -21.79 -5.96 4.21
N GLY A 197 -22.51 -6.46 5.21
CA GLY A 197 -23.39 -5.69 6.07
C GLY A 197 -22.65 -5.04 7.25
N ALA A 198 -23.34 -4.15 7.98
CA ALA A 198 -22.75 -3.46 9.12
C ALA A 198 -22.22 -4.39 10.22
N GLU A 199 -22.87 -5.56 10.40
CA GLU A 199 -22.52 -6.57 11.40
C GLU A 199 -21.21 -7.33 11.08
N ASP A 200 -20.76 -7.32 9.83
CA ASP A 200 -19.52 -7.99 9.43
C ASP A 200 -18.27 -7.26 9.95
N GLY A 201 -18.41 -5.98 10.30
CA GLY A 201 -17.30 -5.12 10.71
C GLY A 201 -16.38 -4.75 9.54
N PRO A 202 -15.31 -3.97 9.79
CA PRO A 202 -14.45 -3.47 8.72
C PRO A 202 -13.39 -4.47 8.28
N ARG A 203 -12.97 -4.37 7.01
CA ARG A 203 -11.75 -5.01 6.50
C ARG A 203 -10.53 -4.19 6.86
N VAL A 204 -9.54 -4.84 7.45
CA VAL A 204 -8.30 -4.21 7.94
C VAL A 204 -7.10 -4.94 7.37
N VAL A 205 -6.21 -4.18 6.74
CA VAL A 205 -4.90 -4.67 6.27
C VAL A 205 -3.78 -3.80 6.80
N PHE A 206 -2.62 -4.40 7.03
CA PHE A 206 -1.37 -3.66 7.13
C PHE A 206 -0.73 -3.61 5.73
N MET A 207 -0.67 -2.42 5.15
CA MET A 207 -0.16 -2.17 3.80
C MET A 207 1.29 -1.70 3.89
N VAL A 208 2.17 -2.32 3.10
CA VAL A 208 3.58 -1.93 2.95
C VAL A 208 3.97 -1.94 1.48
N ASP A 209 4.59 -0.87 1.01
CA ASP A 209 5.13 -0.78 -0.35
C ASP A 209 6.59 -1.28 -0.37
N LEU A 210 6.87 -2.29 -1.18
CA LEU A 210 8.15 -2.99 -1.30
C LEU A 210 8.76 -2.73 -2.68
N TRP A 211 10.08 -2.61 -2.79
CA TRP A 211 10.76 -2.55 -4.07
C TRP A 211 10.42 -3.77 -4.91
N HIS A 212 10.06 -3.55 -6.18
CA HIS A 212 9.85 -4.63 -7.12
C HIS A 212 11.13 -5.49 -7.21
N PRO A 213 11.04 -6.84 -7.16
CA PRO A 213 12.21 -7.71 -7.02
C PRO A 213 13.25 -7.51 -8.14
N ASN A 214 12.78 -7.15 -9.33
CA ASN A 214 13.61 -6.94 -10.51
C ASN A 214 14.12 -5.49 -10.68
N VAL A 215 13.97 -4.63 -9.67
CA VAL A 215 14.64 -3.31 -9.60
C VAL A 215 15.98 -3.52 -8.91
N ALA A 216 17.06 -3.31 -9.66
CA ALA A 216 18.42 -3.56 -9.18
C ALA A 216 18.83 -2.53 -8.11
N ALA A 217 19.77 -2.89 -7.22
CA ALA A 217 20.19 -2.01 -6.13
C ALA A 217 20.66 -0.61 -6.61
N ALA A 218 21.43 -0.55 -7.70
CA ALA A 218 21.85 0.73 -8.29
C ALA A 218 20.69 1.55 -8.87
N GLU A 219 19.61 0.89 -9.32
CA GLU A 219 18.40 1.58 -9.77
C GLU A 219 17.60 2.10 -8.57
N ARG A 220 17.50 1.34 -7.48
CA ARG A 220 16.88 1.80 -6.21
C ARG A 220 17.57 3.07 -5.71
N GLN A 221 18.90 3.07 -5.65
CA GLN A 221 19.68 4.25 -5.24
C GLN A 221 19.42 5.47 -6.14
N ALA A 222 19.36 5.28 -7.46
CA ALA A 222 19.04 6.37 -8.38
C ALA A 222 17.61 6.87 -8.19
N LEU A 223 16.64 5.96 -7.98
CA LEU A 223 15.25 6.32 -7.75
C LEU A 223 15.05 7.01 -6.39
N ASP A 224 15.77 6.61 -5.34
CA ASP A 224 15.77 7.29 -4.04
C ASP A 224 16.27 8.72 -4.15
N TYR A 225 17.28 8.96 -4.99
CA TYR A 225 17.78 10.31 -5.26
C TYR A 225 16.81 11.15 -6.10
N ILE A 226 16.21 10.57 -7.15
CA ILE A 226 15.30 11.30 -8.06
C ILE A 226 13.97 11.61 -7.37
N PHE A 227 13.46 10.66 -6.59
CA PHE A 227 12.16 10.70 -5.93
C PHE A 227 12.31 10.75 -4.40
N THR A 228 13.27 11.55 -3.94
CA THR A 228 13.45 11.83 -2.51
C THR A 228 12.17 12.46 -1.95
N PRO A 229 11.71 12.07 -0.74
CA PRO A 229 10.58 12.69 -0.09
C PRO A 229 10.78 14.20 0.08
N ASP A 230 9.72 14.98 -0.10
CA ASP A 230 9.75 16.39 0.22
C ASP A 230 10.08 16.54 1.72
N THR A 231 11.16 17.26 2.00
CA THR A 231 11.63 17.47 3.38
C THR A 231 10.81 18.49 4.15
N ASP A 232 9.70 18.99 3.59
CA ASP A 232 8.92 20.06 4.21
C ASP A 232 7.87 19.47 5.17
N PRO A 233 8.06 19.57 6.50
CA PRO A 233 7.16 18.96 7.46
C PRO A 233 5.79 19.65 7.55
N TYR A 234 5.56 20.76 6.82
CA TYR A 234 4.31 21.53 6.83
C TYR A 234 4.08 22.28 5.50
N PRO A 235 2.97 22.05 4.76
CA PRO A 235 2.44 23.04 3.82
C PRO A 235 1.75 24.21 4.54
#